data_AF-A0A399NXV4-F1
#
_entry.id   AF-A0A399NXV4-F1
#
_cell.length_a   1.000
_cell.length_b   1.000
_cell.length_c   1.000
_cell.angle_alpha   90.00
_cell.angle_beta   90.00
_cell.angle_gamma   90.00
#
_symmetry.space_group_name_H-M   'P 1'
#
loop_
_entity.id
_entity.type
_entity.pdbx_description
1 polymer ?
#
loop_
_entity_poly.entity_id
_entity_poly.type
_entity_poly.pdbx_seq_one_letter_code
_entity_poly.pdbx_strand_id
1 'polypeptide(L)'
;VAVVAAGAVEADGSWRACAEDQLAAGAVVDALAALGIDAASPEAAVTCAAYQQLRPAVGHLVTASVSARRLDAAGHDGLVAQALAAGPVDVVVHRLHRDA
;
A
#
# COMPACT_ATOMS: atom_id res chain seq x y z
N VAL A 1 12.01 -6.40 -9.26
CA VAL A 1 10.94 -6.64 -8.26
C VAL A 1 9.69 -5.94 -8.76
N ALA A 2 8.51 -6.52 -8.54
CA ALA A 2 7.24 -5.86 -8.82
C ALA A 2 6.49 -5.66 -7.50
N VAL A 3 5.96 -4.46 -7.28
CA VAL A 3 5.09 -4.15 -6.15
C VAL A 3 3.67 -4.05 -6.69
N VAL A 4 2.77 -4.90 -6.21
CA VAL A 4 1.39 -5.00 -6.71
C VAL A 4 0.46 -4.44 -5.64
N ALA A 5 -0.08 -3.24 -5.86
CA ALA A 5 -1.16 -2.71 -5.05
C ALA A 5 -2.42 -3.57 -5.27
N ALA A 6 -2.95 -4.17 -4.21
CA ALA A 6 -4.06 -5.12 -4.31
C ALA A 6 -5.33 -4.45 -4.85
N GLY A 7 -5.59 -3.22 -4.43
CA GLY A 7 -6.87 -2.57 -4.62
C GLY A 7 -7.96 -3.28 -3.81
N ALA A 8 -9.21 -3.05 -4.20
CA ALA A 8 -10.36 -3.72 -3.61
C ALA A 8 -11.29 -4.25 -4.70
N VAL A 9 -11.87 -5.42 -4.45
CA VAL A 9 -12.99 -5.94 -5.25
C VAL A 9 -14.28 -5.52 -4.57
N GLU A 10 -15.14 -4.88 -5.34
CA GLU A 10 -16.45 -4.41 -4.91
C GLU A 10 -17.48 -5.53 -4.88
N ALA A 11 -18.62 -5.28 -4.24
CA ALA A 11 -19.70 -6.27 -4.14
C ALA A 11 -20.28 -6.68 -5.51
N ASP A 12 -20.16 -5.81 -6.52
CA ASP A 12 -20.56 -6.09 -7.90
C ASP A 12 -19.45 -6.79 -8.73
N GLY A 13 -18.33 -7.13 -8.10
CA GLY A 13 -17.17 -7.76 -8.71
C GLY A 13 -16.23 -6.80 -9.45
N SER A 14 -16.53 -5.50 -9.49
CA SER A 14 -15.63 -4.51 -10.08
C SER A 14 -14.38 -4.30 -9.22
N TRP A 15 -13.27 -3.92 -9.85
CA TRP A 15 -12.03 -3.61 -9.14
C TRP A 15 -11.87 -2.10 -8.97
N ARG A 16 -11.41 -1.68 -7.79
CA ARG A 16 -11.11 -0.29 -7.45
C ARG A 16 -9.66 -0.13 -7.00
N ALA A 17 -8.97 0.84 -7.57
CA ALA A 17 -7.69 1.31 -7.04
C ALA A 17 -7.86 1.90 -5.63
N CYS A 18 -6.95 1.57 -4.74
CA CYS A 18 -6.99 2.00 -3.34
C CYS A 18 -5.83 2.96 -3.05
N ALA A 19 -6.13 4.12 -2.47
CA ALA A 19 -5.13 5.16 -2.22
C ALA A 19 -4.11 4.69 -1.17
N GLU A 20 -4.57 4.01 -0.14
CA GLU A 20 -3.75 3.39 0.91
C GLU A 20 -2.77 2.35 0.35
N ASP A 21 -3.20 1.53 -0.61
CA ASP A 21 -2.33 0.53 -1.23
C ASP A 21 -1.28 1.18 -2.15
N GLN A 22 -1.65 2.25 -2.86
CA GLN A 22 -0.70 3.01 -3.68
C GLN A 22 0.32 3.75 -2.82
N LEU A 23 -0.09 4.33 -1.70
CA LEU A 23 0.81 4.94 -0.72
C LEU A 23 1.76 3.90 -0.12
N ALA A 24 1.25 2.72 0.24
CA ALA A 24 2.07 1.61 0.73
C ALA A 24 3.06 1.12 -0.34
N ALA A 25 2.62 1.00 -1.60
CA ALA A 25 3.48 0.61 -2.71
C ALA A 25 4.62 1.64 -2.92
N GLY A 26 4.30 2.93 -2.88
CA GLY A 26 5.29 4.00 -2.96
C GLY A 26 6.28 3.97 -1.80
N ALA A 27 5.82 3.69 -0.58
CA ALA A 27 6.69 3.51 0.59
C ALA A 27 7.68 2.35 0.43
N VAL A 28 7.23 1.23 -0.14
CA VAL A 28 8.10 0.08 -0.44
C VAL A 28 9.13 0.44 -1.51
N VAL A 29 8.74 1.13 -2.59
CA VAL A 29 9.67 1.55 -3.63
C VAL A 29 10.70 2.56 -3.09
N ASP A 30 10.29 3.52 -2.27
CA ASP A 30 11.16 4.48 -1.60
C ASP A 30 12.19 3.77 -0.70
N ALA A 31 11.75 2.78 0.07
CA ALA A 31 12.63 1.98 0.92
C ALA A 31 13.64 1.15 0.11
N LEU A 32 13.22 0.57 -1.03
CA LEU A 32 14.11 -0.17 -1.92
C LEU A 32 15.16 0.75 -2.57
N ALA A 33 14.75 1.95 -3.00
CA ALA A 33 15.67 2.94 -3.55
C ALA A 33 16.71 3.38 -2.50
N ALA A 34 16.30 3.57 -1.24
CA ALA A 34 17.22 3.86 -0.14
C ALA A 34 18.26 2.75 0.12
N LEU A 35 17.97 1.50 -0.29
CA LEU A 35 18.89 0.36 -0.24
C LEU A 35 19.74 0.21 -1.52
N GLY A 36 19.61 1.12 -2.50
CA GLY A 36 20.33 1.09 -3.77
C GLY A 36 19.66 0.23 -4.86
N ILE A 37 18.40 -0.16 -4.67
CA ILE A 37 17.60 -0.88 -5.67
C ILE A 37 16.70 0.13 -6.39
N ASP A 38 17.29 0.91 -7.29
CA ASP A 38 16.68 2.11 -7.88
C ASP A 38 16.47 2.04 -9.40
N ALA A 39 16.72 0.88 -10.02
CA ALA A 39 16.34 0.58 -11.40
C ALA A 39 14.80 0.43 -11.53
N ALA A 40 14.09 1.55 -11.39
CA ALA A 40 12.63 1.64 -11.36
C ALA A 40 12.05 1.84 -12.76
N SER A 41 10.87 1.25 -13.01
CA SER A 41 10.05 1.62 -14.17
C SER A 41 9.45 3.03 -13.99
N PRO A 42 8.93 3.66 -15.05
CA PRO A 42 8.24 4.94 -14.94
C PRO A 42 7.09 4.93 -13.92
N GLU A 43 6.31 3.85 -13.86
CA GLU A 43 5.17 3.70 -12.94
C GLU A 43 5.62 3.62 -11.48
N ALA A 44 6.72 2.90 -11.23
CA ALA A 44 7.34 2.83 -9.91
C ALA A 44 7.90 4.19 -9.48
N ALA A 45 8.54 4.93 -10.41
CA ALA A 45 9.04 6.28 -10.14
C ALA A 45 7.91 7.26 -9.79
N VAL A 46 6.80 7.23 -10.53
CA VAL A 46 5.61 8.08 -10.26
C VAL A 46 5.04 7.78 -8.88
N THR A 47 4.87 6.50 -8.54
CA THR A 47 4.28 6.08 -7.26
C THR A 47 5.20 6.44 -6.09
N CYS A 48 6.52 6.25 -6.24
CA CYS A 48 7.52 6.65 -5.26
C CYS A 48 7.49 8.16 -5.01
N ALA A 49 7.51 8.97 -6.08
CA ALA A 49 7.44 10.43 -5.96
C ALA A 49 6.14 10.91 -5.29
N ALA A 50 5.01 10.29 -5.63
CA ALA A 50 3.73 10.59 -4.98
C ALA A 50 3.78 10.27 -3.47
N TYR A 51 4.31 9.12 -3.07
CA TYR A 51 4.50 8.80 -1.66
C TYR A 51 5.43 9.78 -0.96
N GLN A 52 6.60 10.09 -1.52
CA GLN A 52 7.55 11.03 -0.92
C GLN A 52 6.90 12.39 -0.64
N GLN A 53 6.11 12.90 -1.59
CA GLN A 53 5.40 14.17 -1.44
C GLN A 53 4.27 14.09 -0.40
N LEU A 54 3.57 12.97 -0.32
CA LEU A 54 2.40 12.78 0.54
C LEU A 54 2.74 12.20 1.91
N ARG A 55 3.98 11.73 2.13
CA ARG A 55 4.45 11.06 3.35
C ARG A 55 4.06 11.79 4.64
N PRO A 56 4.18 13.14 4.75
CA PRO A 56 3.78 13.85 5.96
C PRO A 56 2.28 13.74 6.31
N ALA A 57 1.44 13.41 5.32
CA ALA A 57 -0.01 13.33 5.45
C ALA A 57 -0.57 11.89 5.34
N VAL A 58 0.28 10.87 5.21
CA VAL A 58 -0.16 9.46 4.97
C VAL A 58 -1.21 9.01 5.98
N GLY A 59 -1.02 9.29 7.27
CA GLY A 59 -2.01 8.90 8.29
C GLY A 59 -3.40 9.49 8.05
N HIS A 60 -3.48 10.77 7.65
CA HIS A 60 -4.75 11.41 7.32
C HIS A 60 -5.35 10.84 6.03
N LEU A 61 -4.54 10.62 5.00
CA LEU A 61 -4.99 10.10 3.71
C LEU A 61 -5.53 8.67 3.83
N VAL A 62 -4.83 7.81 4.58
CA VAL A 62 -5.26 6.43 4.84
C VAL A 62 -6.54 6.42 5.68
N THR A 63 -6.62 7.24 6.72
CA THR A 63 -7.83 7.35 7.56
C THR A 63 -9.05 7.87 6.76
N ALA A 64 -8.81 8.72 5.77
CA ALA A 64 -9.87 9.24 4.90
C ALA A 64 -10.24 8.30 3.74
N SER A 65 -9.54 7.16 3.56
CA SER A 65 -9.75 6.30 2.41
C SER A 65 -11.10 5.58 2.42
N VAL A 66 -11.56 5.15 1.25
CA VAL A 66 -12.81 4.38 1.13
C VAL A 66 -12.76 3.11 1.97
N SER A 67 -11.62 2.41 2.03
CA SER A 67 -11.46 1.20 2.83
C SER A 67 -11.52 1.50 4.32
N ALA A 68 -10.87 2.57 4.80
CA ALA A 68 -10.97 3.00 6.19
C ALA A 68 -12.42 3.32 6.59
N ARG A 69 -13.12 4.12 5.77
CA ARG A 69 -14.53 4.46 6.01
C ARG A 69 -15.45 3.23 6.04
N ARG A 70 -15.14 2.20 5.25
CA ARG A 70 -15.88 0.93 5.26
C ARG A 70 -15.59 0.07 6.48
N LEU A 71 -14.33 0.03 6.95
CA LEU A 71 -13.98 -0.66 8.18
C LEU A 71 -14.72 -0.05 9.38
N ASP A 72 -14.73 1.28 9.48
CA ASP A 72 -15.49 2.00 10.51
C ASP A 72 -16.98 1.68 10.42
N ALA A 73 -17.58 1.74 9.23
CA ALA A 73 -19.00 1.42 9.03
C ALA A 73 -19.33 -0.04 9.35
N ALA A 74 -18.36 -0.95 9.24
CA ALA A 74 -18.49 -2.35 9.60
C ALA A 74 -18.13 -2.64 11.08
N GLY A 75 -17.88 -1.61 11.91
CA GLY A 75 -17.56 -1.75 13.32
C GLY A 75 -16.16 -2.28 13.62
N HIS A 76 -15.23 -2.17 12.68
CA HIS A 76 -13.83 -2.59 12.84
C HIS A 76 -12.96 -1.43 13.34
N ASP A 77 -13.40 -0.81 14.43
CA ASP A 77 -12.78 0.39 14.98
C ASP A 77 -11.31 0.15 15.34
N GLY A 78 -10.47 1.14 15.01
CA GLY A 78 -9.05 1.13 15.37
C GLY A 78 -8.15 0.25 14.51
N LEU A 79 -8.66 -0.56 13.57
CA LEU A 79 -7.80 -1.34 12.66
C LEU A 79 -6.90 -0.45 11.81
N VAL A 80 -7.41 0.69 11.35
CA VAL A 80 -6.62 1.65 10.56
C VAL A 80 -5.50 2.26 11.40
N ALA A 81 -5.79 2.63 12.64
CA ALA A 81 -4.79 3.16 13.57
C ALA A 81 -3.71 2.11 13.90
N GLN A 82 -4.12 0.86 14.10
CA GLN A 82 -3.19 -0.26 14.31
C GLN A 82 -2.29 -0.48 13.09
N ALA A 83 -2.86 -0.45 11.88
CA ALA A 83 -2.09 -0.59 10.64
C ALA A 83 -1.07 0.54 10.45
N LEU A 84 -1.46 1.79 10.74
CA LEU A 84 -0.56 2.95 10.67
C LEU A 84 0.54 2.95 11.75
N ALA A 85 0.26 2.34 12.91
CA ALA A 85 1.22 2.20 14.00
C ALA A 85 2.16 0.99 13.82
N ALA A 86 1.87 0.10 12.86
CA ALA A 86 2.72 -1.04 12.57
C ALA A 86 4.10 -0.56 12.12
N GLY A 87 5.11 -0.83 12.94
CA GLY A 87 6.50 -0.55 12.62
C GLY A 87 7.09 -1.55 11.60
N PRO A 88 8.41 -1.56 11.41
CA PRO A 88 9.08 -2.60 10.65
C PRO A 88 8.71 -3.99 11.19
N VAL A 89 8.33 -4.89 10.30
CA VAL A 89 8.00 -6.28 10.61
C VAL A 89 8.90 -7.22 9.82
N ASP A 90 9.22 -8.37 10.40
CA ASP A 90 9.87 -9.45 9.67
C ASP A 90 8.90 -9.97 8.60
N VAL A 91 9.35 -9.97 7.35
CA VAL A 91 8.52 -10.42 6.22
C VAL A 91 8.85 -11.86 5.88
N VAL A 92 7.83 -12.72 5.88
CA VAL A 92 7.94 -14.09 5.37
C VAL A 92 7.79 -14.07 3.85
N VAL A 93 8.83 -14.44 3.13
CA VAL A 93 8.81 -14.53 1.67
C VAL A 93 8.30 -15.90 1.25
N HIS A 94 7.05 -15.97 0.80
CA HIS A 94 6.50 -17.17 0.19
C HIS A 94 6.89 -17.24 -1.29
N ARG A 95 7.72 -18.22 -1.66
CA ARG A 95 7.99 -18.52 -3.08
C ARG A 95 6.88 -19.41 -3.62
N LEU A 96 5.95 -18.82 -4.37
CA LEU A 96 4.95 -19.59 -5.12
C LEU A 96 5.64 -20.20 -6.34
N HIS A 97 5.85 -21.52 -6.33
CA HIS A 97 6.22 -22.24 -7.54
C HIS A 97 4.96 -22.37 -8.39
N ARG A 98 5.01 -21.88 -9.62
CA ARG A 98 3.96 -22.13 -10.60
C ARG A 98 4.29 -23.49 -11.20
N ASP A 99 3.60 -24.55 -10.79
CA ASP A 99 3.64 -25.81 -11.53
C ASP A 99 3.11 -25.49 -12.94
N ALA A 100 3.99 -25.65 -13.92
CA ALA A 100 3.72 -25.37 -15.33
C ALA A 100 2.93 -26.51 -15.99
#